data_AF-A0A966TMN7-F1
#
_entry.id   AF-A0A966TMN7-F1
#
_cell.length_a   1.000
_cell.length_b   1.000
_cell.length_c   1.000
_cell.angle_alpha   90.00
_cell.angle_beta   90.00
_cell.angle_gamma   90.00
#
_symmetry.space_group_name_H-M   'P 1'
#
loop_
_entity.id
_entity.type
_entity.pdbx_description
1 polymer ?
#
loop_
_entity_poly.entity_id
_entity_poly.type
_entity_poly.pdbx_seq_one_letter_code
_entity_poly.pdbx_strand_id
1 'polypeptide(L)'
;MVKTIGENLEPFVLRAHLRTPIIRRGHITLDALLMSSLACGDVSHLLRCENDLYFASSGFAVDAYATQRASFVASMRPEHSPHWLEVLQPNTQYKDLRIGLSRQREAGNIIYAYTATVASGIEWYATGDMQAVLEVVQSIPFIGKRRTSGYGEVIRWEVQAGELDGVVGYAGDPLRPVPTERWAQGGDWVPVEAAWKAPYWDVRNRTRCFAPQV
;
A
#
# COMPACT_ATOMS: atom_id res chain seq x y z
N MET A 1 -32.09 14.28 2.32
CA MET A 1 -31.55 15.65 2.40
C MET A 1 -30.12 15.57 1.88
N VAL A 2 -29.92 15.90 0.60
CA VAL A 2 -28.63 15.76 -0.08
C VAL A 2 -27.79 16.96 0.31
N LYS A 3 -26.74 16.76 1.13
CA LYS A 3 -25.76 17.81 1.39
C LYS A 3 -25.11 18.18 0.06
N THR A 4 -25.17 19.45 -0.30
CA THR A 4 -24.41 20.02 -1.40
C THR A 4 -22.92 19.81 -1.08
N ILE A 5 -22.26 18.96 -1.88
CA ILE A 5 -20.83 18.66 -1.78
C ILE A 5 -20.09 19.80 -2.48
N GLY A 6 -19.34 20.58 -1.72
CA GLY A 6 -18.76 21.87 -2.09
C GLY A 6 -19.18 22.86 -1.01
N GLU A 7 -18.31 23.22 -0.06
CA GLU A 7 -17.37 24.31 -0.37
C GLU A 7 -16.09 24.38 0.51
N ASN A 8 -15.78 23.44 1.40
CA ASN A 8 -14.53 23.52 2.19
C ASN A 8 -13.69 22.24 2.08
N LEU A 9 -12.84 22.16 1.04
CA LEU A 9 -11.73 21.21 1.04
C LEU A 9 -10.64 21.76 1.95
N GLU A 10 -10.48 21.16 3.12
CA GLU A 10 -9.56 21.62 4.15
C GLU A 10 -8.45 20.59 4.36
N PRO A 11 -7.26 21.02 4.82
CA PRO A 11 -6.23 20.10 5.26
C PRO A 11 -6.69 19.29 6.48
N PHE A 12 -6.45 17.99 6.44
CA PHE A 12 -6.80 17.06 7.52
C PHE A 12 -5.73 15.98 7.69
N VAL A 13 -5.76 15.37 8.88
CA VAL A 13 -4.95 14.20 9.23
C VAL A 13 -5.89 13.02 9.42
N LEU A 14 -5.63 11.93 8.72
CA LEU A 14 -6.34 10.67 8.87
C LEU A 14 -5.39 9.63 9.48
N ARG A 15 -5.86 8.94 10.52
CA ARG A 15 -5.09 7.88 11.20
C ARG A 15 -5.87 6.57 11.23
N ALA A 16 -5.22 5.50 10.78
CA ALA A 16 -5.63 4.13 11.04
C ALA A 16 -4.89 3.61 12.26
N HIS A 17 -5.60 3.30 13.34
CA HIS A 17 -5.02 2.67 14.53
C HIS A 17 -4.86 1.18 14.28
N LEU A 18 -3.65 0.64 14.41
CA LEU A 18 -3.34 -0.73 14.04
C LEU A 18 -3.41 -1.67 15.25
N ARG A 19 -4.01 -2.86 15.05
CA ARG A 19 -3.91 -3.99 15.99
C ARG A 19 -2.70 -4.85 15.71
N THR A 20 -2.41 -5.05 14.43
CA THR A 20 -1.36 -5.94 13.97
C THR A 20 -0.31 -5.19 13.16
N PRO A 21 0.94 -5.68 13.13
CA PRO A 21 1.98 -5.09 12.31
C PRO A 21 1.57 -5.02 10.85
N ILE A 22 2.05 -3.99 10.14
CA ILE A 22 1.72 -3.76 8.74
C ILE A 22 2.87 -4.15 7.83
N ILE A 23 2.56 -4.85 6.74
CA ILE A 23 3.51 -5.07 5.64
C ILE A 23 3.21 -4.07 4.55
N ARG A 24 4.12 -3.12 4.34
CA ARG A 24 4.03 -2.13 3.27
C ARG A 24 4.90 -2.54 2.08
N ARG A 25 4.52 -2.14 0.87
CA ARG A 25 5.36 -2.24 -0.33
C ARG A 25 5.19 -0.97 -1.13
N GLY A 26 6.26 -0.17 -1.19
CA GLY A 26 6.19 1.16 -1.79
C GLY A 26 5.29 2.10 -0.99
N HIS A 27 4.78 3.12 -1.67
CA HIS A 27 3.96 4.17 -1.07
C HIS A 27 2.49 3.76 -1.07
N ILE A 28 1.87 3.74 0.11
CA ILE A 28 0.43 3.57 0.25
C ILE A 28 -0.16 4.98 0.36
N THR A 29 -0.46 5.63 -0.77
CA THR A 29 -1.07 6.96 -0.74
C THR A 29 -2.55 6.87 -0.36
N LEU A 30 -3.09 7.91 0.28
CA LEU A 30 -4.48 7.90 0.74
C LEU A 30 -5.46 7.77 -0.45
N ASP A 31 -5.19 8.47 -1.55
CA ASP A 31 -6.04 8.40 -2.73
C ASP A 31 -6.05 6.99 -3.36
N ALA A 32 -4.91 6.29 -3.37
CA ALA A 32 -4.86 4.89 -3.82
C ALA A 32 -5.67 3.95 -2.90
N LEU A 33 -5.65 4.20 -1.59
CA LEU A 33 -6.45 3.45 -0.62
C LEU A 33 -7.96 3.68 -0.86
N LEU A 34 -8.38 4.93 -1.06
CA LEU A 34 -9.78 5.29 -1.34
C LEU A 34 -10.25 4.68 -2.66
N MET A 35 -9.46 4.84 -3.73
CA MET A 35 -9.75 4.23 -5.04
C MET A 35 -9.91 2.71 -4.94
N SER A 36 -9.03 2.04 -4.18
CA SER A 36 -9.13 0.59 -3.96
C SER A 36 -10.38 0.20 -3.17
N SER A 37 -10.83 1.04 -2.22
CA SER A 37 -12.03 0.78 -1.41
C SER A 37 -13.31 0.95 -2.24
N LEU A 38 -13.35 2.01 -3.04
CA LEU A 38 -14.48 2.38 -3.89
C LEU A 38 -14.50 1.65 -5.23
N ALA A 39 -13.45 0.89 -5.56
CA ALA A 39 -13.24 0.26 -6.86
C ALA A 39 -13.38 1.25 -8.04
N CYS A 40 -12.86 2.48 -7.87
CA CYS A 40 -12.89 3.54 -8.86
C CYS A 40 -11.47 4.01 -9.24
N GLY A 41 -11.36 4.74 -10.35
CA GLY A 41 -10.09 5.35 -10.80
C GLY A 41 -9.93 6.83 -10.42
N ASP A 42 -10.95 7.44 -9.83
CA ASP A 42 -10.96 8.85 -9.46
C ASP A 42 -11.68 9.09 -8.12
N VAL A 43 -11.05 9.89 -7.26
CA VAL A 43 -11.55 10.32 -5.95
C VAL A 43 -11.50 11.84 -5.79
N SER A 44 -11.50 12.59 -6.90
CA SER A 44 -11.48 14.06 -6.92
C SER A 44 -12.67 14.72 -6.20
N HIS A 45 -13.77 13.98 -6.04
CA HIS A 45 -14.92 14.38 -5.23
C HIS A 45 -14.70 14.30 -3.71
N LEU A 46 -13.63 13.61 -3.26
CA LEU A 46 -13.24 13.48 -1.85
C LEU A 46 -11.97 14.27 -1.53
N LEU A 47 -11.02 14.30 -2.47
CA LEU A 47 -9.70 14.87 -2.29
C LEU A 47 -9.41 15.93 -3.35
N ARG A 48 -8.72 17.00 -2.93
CA ARG A 48 -8.18 17.98 -3.88
C ARG A 48 -7.22 17.29 -4.85
N CYS A 49 -7.42 17.53 -6.14
CA CYS A 49 -6.59 17.00 -7.21
C CYS A 49 -6.26 18.12 -8.19
N GLU A 50 -4.97 18.28 -8.54
CA GLU A 50 -4.53 19.24 -9.54
C GLU A 50 -3.63 18.56 -10.55
N ASN A 51 -3.99 18.64 -11.83
CA ASN A 51 -3.20 18.06 -12.93
C ASN A 51 -2.85 16.58 -12.70
N ASP A 52 -3.82 15.77 -12.24
CA ASP A 52 -3.70 14.36 -11.83
C ASP A 52 -2.90 14.09 -10.54
N LEU A 53 -2.41 15.11 -9.83
CA LEU A 53 -1.76 14.95 -8.54
C LEU A 53 -2.78 15.16 -7.41
N TYR A 54 -3.06 14.10 -6.66
CA TYR A 54 -3.88 14.20 -5.46
C TYR A 54 -3.07 14.79 -4.29
N PHE A 55 -3.70 15.69 -3.56
CA PHE A 55 -3.19 16.31 -2.34
C PHE A 55 -3.44 15.36 -1.17
N ALA A 56 -2.68 14.27 -1.17
CA ALA A 56 -2.83 13.13 -0.28
C ALA A 56 -1.49 12.40 -0.11
N SER A 57 -0.99 12.34 1.10
CA SER A 57 0.34 11.81 1.38
C SER A 57 0.42 10.29 1.22
N SER A 58 1.64 9.77 1.30
CA SER A 58 1.89 8.38 1.66
C SER A 58 1.54 8.13 3.12
N GLY A 59 1.29 6.86 3.47
CA GLY A 59 1.06 6.45 4.85
C GLY A 59 2.36 6.35 5.66
N PHE A 60 2.46 7.15 6.71
CA PHE A 60 3.58 7.17 7.65
C PHE A 60 3.27 6.35 8.90
N ALA A 61 4.23 5.56 9.38
CA ALA A 61 4.05 4.77 10.58
C ALA A 61 4.16 5.66 11.83
N VAL A 62 3.16 5.59 12.70
CA VAL A 62 3.13 6.30 13.98
C VAL A 62 3.65 5.37 15.08
N ASP A 63 4.53 5.89 15.94
CA ASP A 63 5.18 5.15 17.03
C ASP A 63 5.80 3.82 16.56
N ALA A 64 6.50 3.83 15.42
CA ALA A 64 7.17 2.63 14.94
C ALA A 64 8.37 2.30 15.84
N TYR A 65 8.31 1.16 16.55
CA TYR A 65 9.33 0.79 17.53
C TYR A 65 10.06 -0.53 17.20
N ALA A 66 9.54 -1.32 16.25
CA ALA A 66 10.18 -2.56 15.84
C ALA A 66 9.86 -2.93 14.39
N THR A 67 10.72 -3.78 13.83
CA THR A 67 10.43 -4.52 12.60
C THR A 67 10.49 -6.01 12.89
N GLN A 68 9.61 -6.78 12.27
CA GLN A 68 9.58 -8.23 12.39
C GLN A 68 9.62 -8.88 11.01
N ARG A 69 10.26 -10.05 10.93
CA ARG A 69 10.29 -10.84 9.70
C ARG A 69 9.08 -11.77 9.65
N ALA A 70 8.15 -11.49 8.74
CA ALA A 70 7.00 -12.33 8.45
C ALA A 70 7.35 -13.31 7.33
N SER A 71 7.34 -14.61 7.60
CA SER A 71 7.62 -15.64 6.58
C SER A 71 6.37 -16.48 6.31
N PHE A 72 6.07 -16.68 5.03
CA PHE A 72 4.90 -17.43 4.57
C PHE A 72 5.36 -18.59 3.68
N VAL A 73 4.85 -19.78 3.95
CA VAL A 73 5.08 -20.97 3.13
C VAL A 73 3.90 -21.15 2.17
N ALA A 74 4.13 -21.04 0.86
CA ALA A 74 3.05 -21.02 -0.14
C ALA A 74 2.64 -22.41 -0.67
N SER A 75 3.41 -23.45 -0.35
CA SER A 75 3.08 -24.83 -0.69
C SER A 75 3.83 -25.72 0.29
N MET A 76 3.11 -26.55 1.05
CA MET A 76 3.68 -27.76 1.62
C MET A 76 3.34 -28.85 0.61
N ARG A 77 4.28 -29.18 -0.28
CA ARG A 77 4.08 -30.35 -1.13
C ARG A 77 4.28 -31.59 -0.25
N PRO A 78 3.33 -32.54 -0.20
CA PRO A 78 3.66 -33.87 0.28
C PRO A 78 4.86 -34.36 -0.53
N GLU A 79 5.86 -34.94 0.12
CA GLU A 79 6.87 -35.69 -0.61
C GLU A 79 6.15 -36.68 -1.52
N HIS A 80 6.43 -36.62 -2.81
CA HIS A 80 6.00 -37.66 -3.74
C HIS A 80 6.81 -38.91 -3.40
N SER A 81 6.43 -39.64 -2.34
CA SER A 81 6.86 -41.02 -2.20
C SER A 81 6.30 -41.80 -3.41
N PRO A 82 6.99 -42.85 -3.89
CA PRO A 82 6.60 -43.57 -5.11
C PRO A 82 5.13 -44.04 -5.09
N HIS A 83 4.55 -44.25 -3.91
CA HIS A 83 3.18 -44.69 -3.73
C HIS A 83 2.11 -43.62 -4.06
N TRP A 84 2.45 -42.33 -4.03
CA TRP A 84 1.51 -41.24 -4.34
C TRP A 84 1.38 -40.93 -5.84
N LEU A 85 2.30 -41.43 -6.68
CA LEU A 85 2.24 -41.24 -8.14
C LEU A 85 1.03 -41.95 -8.77
N GLU A 86 0.53 -43.01 -8.15
CA GLU A 86 -0.63 -43.78 -8.65
C GLU A 86 -1.96 -43.11 -8.31
N VAL A 87 -2.00 -42.26 -7.28
CA VAL A 87 -3.23 -41.62 -6.76
C VAL A 87 -3.47 -40.24 -7.38
N LEU A 88 -2.40 -39.56 -7.81
CA LEU A 88 -2.49 -38.27 -8.46
C LEU A 88 -2.85 -38.46 -9.94
N GLN A 89 -4.11 -38.20 -10.31
CA GLN A 89 -4.49 -38.12 -11.71
C GLN A 89 -3.59 -37.08 -12.42
N PRO A 90 -2.77 -37.48 -13.41
CA PRO A 90 -1.91 -36.55 -14.11
C PRO A 90 -2.80 -35.65 -14.96
N ASN A 91 -2.97 -34.39 -14.54
CA ASN A 91 -3.73 -33.41 -15.31
C ASN A 91 -2.90 -32.84 -16.49
N THR A 92 -1.74 -33.44 -16.79
CA THR A 92 -0.83 -33.00 -17.85
C THR A 92 -0.10 -34.18 -18.47
N GLN A 93 -0.25 -34.36 -19.78
CA GLN A 93 0.43 -35.35 -20.61
C GLN A 93 1.92 -34.99 -20.82
N TYR A 94 2.77 -35.09 -19.80
CA TYR A 94 4.22 -35.00 -19.99
C TYR A 94 4.89 -36.33 -19.64
N LYS A 95 5.41 -37.01 -20.68
CA LYS A 95 5.99 -38.37 -20.62
C LYS A 95 7.43 -38.45 -20.12
N ASP A 96 8.06 -37.37 -19.69
CA ASP A 96 9.45 -37.42 -19.20
C ASP A 96 9.69 -36.40 -18.08
N LEU A 97 9.40 -36.80 -16.84
CA LEU A 97 9.89 -36.11 -15.65
C LEU A 97 11.18 -36.77 -15.18
N ARG A 98 12.31 -36.46 -15.82
CA ARG A 98 13.62 -36.73 -15.24
C ARG A 98 13.88 -35.70 -14.14
N ILE A 99 13.60 -36.06 -12.90
CA ILE A 99 13.90 -35.25 -11.71
C ILE A 99 15.42 -35.31 -11.48
N GLY A 100 16.14 -34.32 -12.00
CA GLY A 100 17.56 -34.15 -11.70
C GLY A 100 17.79 -33.66 -10.26
N LEU A 101 18.97 -33.94 -9.69
CA LEU A 101 19.39 -33.49 -8.35
C LEU A 101 19.28 -31.96 -8.13
N SER A 102 19.33 -31.17 -9.21
CA SER A 102 19.05 -29.72 -9.18
C SER A 102 17.60 -29.38 -8.80
N ARG A 103 16.64 -30.26 -9.12
CA ARG A 103 15.21 -30.08 -8.81
C ARG A 103 14.82 -30.42 -7.37
N GLN A 104 15.68 -31.06 -6.57
CA GLN A 104 15.38 -31.23 -5.13
C GLN A 104 15.28 -29.88 -4.40
N ARG A 105 15.98 -28.84 -4.89
CA ARG A 105 15.78 -27.44 -4.44
C ARG A 105 14.55 -26.76 -5.05
N GLU A 106 14.07 -27.22 -6.22
CA GLU A 106 12.84 -26.73 -6.87
C GLU A 106 11.56 -27.39 -6.30
N ALA A 107 11.70 -28.51 -5.58
CA ALA A 107 10.64 -29.18 -4.85
C ALA A 107 10.49 -28.69 -3.40
N GLY A 108 11.31 -27.70 -2.98
CA GLY A 108 11.23 -27.08 -1.67
C GLY A 108 10.01 -26.17 -1.54
N ASN A 109 9.51 -26.05 -0.31
CA ASN A 109 8.48 -25.08 0.04
C ASN A 109 8.89 -23.66 -0.41
N ILE A 110 8.04 -22.98 -1.19
CA ILE A 110 8.29 -21.59 -1.56
C ILE A 110 8.05 -20.72 -0.33
N ILE A 111 9.12 -20.14 0.21
CA ILE A 111 9.07 -19.23 1.37
C ILE A 111 9.10 -17.78 0.88
N TYR A 112 8.04 -17.04 1.16
CA TYR A 112 8.02 -15.59 1.00
C TYR A 112 8.33 -14.92 2.34
N ALA A 113 9.41 -14.14 2.41
CA ALA A 113 9.71 -13.30 3.56
C ALA A 113 9.34 -11.84 3.29
N TYR A 114 8.76 -11.18 4.28
CA TYR A 114 8.43 -9.77 4.29
C TYR A 114 8.92 -9.13 5.58
N THR A 115 9.27 -7.85 5.52
CA THR A 115 9.44 -7.02 6.70
C THR A 115 8.09 -6.41 7.05
N ALA A 116 7.62 -6.65 8.28
CA ALA A 116 6.46 -5.99 8.84
C ALA A 116 6.90 -4.94 9.87
N THR A 117 6.31 -3.76 9.81
CA THR A 117 6.55 -2.68 10.75
C THR A 117 5.56 -2.79 11.91
N VAL A 118 6.05 -2.77 13.14
CA VAL A 118 5.24 -2.69 14.35
C VAL A 118 5.09 -1.23 14.72
N ALA A 119 3.86 -0.73 14.69
CA ALA A 119 3.50 0.68 14.84
C ALA A 119 2.12 0.79 15.48
N SER A 120 1.84 1.89 16.19
CA SER A 120 0.52 2.16 16.79
C SER A 120 -0.53 2.51 15.73
N GLY A 121 -0.09 3.07 14.60
CA GLY A 121 -0.98 3.42 13.50
C GLY A 121 -0.25 3.77 12.21
N ILE A 122 -1.03 4.03 11.16
CA ILE A 122 -0.58 4.71 9.96
C ILE A 122 -1.32 6.03 9.84
N GLU A 123 -0.58 7.09 9.53
CA GLU A 123 -1.08 8.45 9.35
C GLU A 123 -0.91 8.94 7.92
N TRP A 124 -1.93 9.66 7.44
CA TRP A 124 -1.94 10.37 6.17
C TRP A 124 -2.32 11.83 6.40
N TYR A 125 -1.70 12.69 5.61
CA TYR A 125 -2.02 14.12 5.49
C TYR A 125 -2.69 14.33 4.14
N ALA A 126 -3.77 15.09 4.08
CA ALA A 126 -4.47 15.33 2.83
C ALA A 126 -5.31 16.61 2.87
N THR A 127 -5.67 17.11 1.69
CA THR A 127 -6.65 18.21 1.53
C THR A 127 -7.91 17.66 0.90
N GLY A 128 -9.06 17.82 1.56
CA GLY A 128 -10.32 17.26 1.06
C GLY A 128 -11.52 17.38 1.99
N ASP A 129 -12.58 16.63 1.70
CA ASP A 129 -13.72 16.47 2.61
C ASP A 129 -13.40 15.38 3.64
N MET A 130 -12.96 15.81 4.82
CA MET A 130 -12.52 14.90 5.89
C MET A 130 -13.61 13.91 6.33
N GLN A 131 -14.89 14.32 6.32
CA GLN A 131 -15.99 13.49 6.80
C GLN A 131 -16.39 12.47 5.74
N ALA A 132 -16.48 12.88 4.48
CA ALA A 132 -16.72 11.96 3.38
C ALA A 132 -15.59 10.92 3.26
N VAL A 133 -14.34 11.33 3.47
CA VAL A 133 -13.20 10.40 3.53
C VAL A 133 -13.34 9.42 4.70
N LEU A 134 -13.68 9.89 5.90
CA LEU A 134 -13.90 9.04 7.07
C LEU A 134 -15.00 8.00 6.83
N GLU A 135 -16.11 8.41 6.22
CA GLU A 135 -17.24 7.54 5.88
C GLU A 135 -16.86 6.39 4.95
N VAL A 136 -15.91 6.62 4.04
CA VAL A 136 -15.38 5.58 3.15
C VAL A 136 -14.44 4.64 3.91
N VAL A 137 -13.46 5.18 4.63
CA VAL A 137 -12.39 4.38 5.23
C VAL A 137 -12.81 3.59 6.46
N GLN A 138 -13.83 4.03 7.20
CA GLN A 138 -14.31 3.34 8.40
C GLN A 138 -14.71 1.87 8.14
N SER A 139 -15.06 1.55 6.90
CA SER A 139 -15.43 0.20 6.46
C SER A 139 -14.22 -0.69 6.11
N ILE A 140 -12.99 -0.16 6.14
CA ILE A 140 -11.77 -0.87 5.75
C ILE A 140 -11.15 -1.55 6.99
N PRO A 141 -11.24 -2.89 7.12
CA PRO A 141 -10.72 -3.61 8.28
C PRO A 141 -9.22 -3.88 8.22
N PHE A 142 -8.62 -3.87 7.01
CA PHE A 142 -7.21 -4.19 6.82
C PHE A 142 -6.57 -3.33 5.73
N ILE A 143 -5.36 -2.85 5.99
CA ILE A 143 -4.54 -2.07 5.05
C ILE A 143 -3.19 -2.75 4.76
N GLY A 144 -2.57 -2.38 3.64
CA GLY A 144 -1.26 -2.93 3.22
C GLY A 144 -1.34 -4.33 2.62
N LYS A 145 -0.22 -5.07 2.70
CA LYS A 145 -0.04 -6.39 2.07
C LYS A 145 -0.32 -7.51 3.07
N ARG A 146 -0.72 -8.69 2.55
CA ARG A 146 -1.02 -9.91 3.34
C ARG A 146 -2.17 -9.73 4.35
N ARG A 147 -3.18 -8.93 3.98
CA ARG A 147 -4.43 -8.73 4.73
C ARG A 147 -5.12 -10.04 5.11
N THR A 148 -5.19 -11.00 4.17
CA THR A 148 -5.77 -12.33 4.40
C THR A 148 -4.99 -13.18 5.40
N SER A 149 -3.77 -12.78 5.76
CA SER A 149 -2.95 -13.43 6.78
C SER A 149 -2.91 -12.64 8.09
N GLY A 150 -3.80 -11.65 8.27
CA GLY A 150 -3.98 -10.90 9.51
C GLY A 150 -3.08 -9.68 9.68
N TYR A 151 -2.31 -9.27 8.66
CA TYR A 151 -1.43 -8.10 8.75
C TYR A 151 -2.16 -6.80 8.40
N GLY A 152 -1.83 -5.73 9.13
CA GLY A 152 -2.40 -4.40 8.95
C GLY A 152 -3.87 -4.29 9.35
N GLU A 153 -4.31 -5.02 10.39
CA GLU A 153 -5.65 -4.92 10.97
C GLU A 153 -5.87 -3.54 11.58
N VAL A 154 -6.96 -2.89 11.21
CA VAL A 154 -7.33 -1.56 11.72
C VAL A 154 -8.37 -1.72 12.83
N ILE A 155 -8.08 -1.17 14.00
CA ILE A 155 -8.99 -1.14 15.16
C ILE A 155 -10.04 -0.05 14.98
N ARG A 156 -9.58 1.14 14.58
CA ARG A 156 -10.42 2.31 14.39
C ARG A 156 -9.73 3.30 13.45
N TRP A 157 -10.57 4.09 12.79
CA TRP A 157 -10.14 5.26 12.03
C TRP A 157 -10.41 6.52 12.86
N GLU A 158 -9.55 7.51 12.67
CA GLU A 158 -9.65 8.81 13.31
C GLU A 158 -9.30 9.88 12.28
N VAL A 159 -10.06 10.97 12.26
CA VAL A 159 -9.78 12.12 11.41
C VAL A 159 -9.82 13.38 12.26
N GLN A 160 -8.91 14.31 11.98
CA GLN A 160 -8.85 15.61 12.63
C GLN A 160 -8.39 16.67 11.63
N ALA A 161 -8.68 17.94 11.92
CA ALA A 161 -8.12 19.05 11.15
C ALA A 161 -6.59 19.00 11.19
N GLY A 162 -5.95 19.37 10.08
CA GLY A 162 -4.50 19.35 9.91
C GLY A 162 -4.00 20.66 9.30
N GLU A 163 -2.70 20.73 9.10
CA GLU A 163 -2.04 21.89 8.48
C GLU A 163 -1.37 21.51 7.14
N LEU A 164 -0.95 20.25 7.00
CA LEU A 164 -0.25 19.76 5.84
C LEU A 164 -1.22 19.40 4.70
N ASP A 165 -0.87 19.81 3.49
CA ASP A 165 -1.70 19.64 2.30
C ASP A 165 -1.70 18.20 1.73
N GLY A 166 -0.75 17.37 2.18
CA GLY A 166 -0.56 16.00 1.73
C GLY A 166 0.51 15.82 0.64
N VAL A 167 1.16 16.90 0.22
CA VAL A 167 2.24 16.87 -0.79
C VAL A 167 3.58 17.25 -0.16
N VAL A 168 3.60 18.31 0.65
CA VAL A 168 4.82 18.88 1.24
C VAL A 168 4.73 18.86 2.76
N GLY A 169 5.80 18.39 3.41
CA GLY A 169 5.94 18.32 4.86
C GLY A 169 6.44 19.63 5.47
N TYR A 170 6.48 19.68 6.80
CA TYR A 170 6.90 20.86 7.56
C TYR A 170 8.32 21.34 7.22
N ALA A 171 9.21 20.42 6.82
CA ALA A 171 10.59 20.75 6.46
C ALA A 171 10.77 20.97 4.94
N GLY A 172 9.67 21.09 4.19
CA GLY A 172 9.72 21.14 2.72
C GLY A 172 10.02 19.78 2.10
N ASP A 173 9.81 18.68 2.83
CA ASP A 173 10.05 17.31 2.40
C ASP A 173 8.86 16.71 1.62
N PRO A 174 9.08 15.80 0.64
CA PRO A 174 7.99 15.18 -0.11
C PRO A 174 7.24 14.18 0.76
N LEU A 175 5.92 14.40 0.93
CA LEU A 175 5.05 13.46 1.66
C LEU A 175 4.50 12.34 0.78
N ARG A 176 4.64 12.45 -0.54
CA ARG A 176 4.28 11.44 -1.54
C ARG A 176 5.27 11.48 -2.71
N PRO A 177 5.28 10.47 -3.58
CA PRO A 177 5.95 10.60 -4.87
C PRO A 177 5.40 11.78 -5.67
N VAL A 178 6.28 12.76 -5.96
CA VAL A 178 6.00 13.91 -6.82
C VAL A 178 7.03 13.93 -7.94
N PRO A 179 6.63 14.06 -9.22
CA PRO A 179 7.58 14.14 -10.32
C PRO A 179 8.60 15.27 -10.14
N THR A 180 9.86 15.00 -10.48
CA THR A 180 10.97 15.96 -10.28
C THR A 180 10.72 17.31 -10.96
N GLU A 181 10.05 17.30 -12.12
CA GLU A 181 9.68 18.47 -12.91
C GLU A 181 8.53 19.29 -12.30
N ARG A 182 7.80 18.72 -11.32
CA ARG A 182 6.69 19.37 -10.60
C ARG A 182 7.07 19.77 -9.17
N TRP A 183 8.29 19.48 -8.75
CA TRP A 183 8.74 19.76 -7.40
C TRP A 183 9.32 21.18 -7.29
N ALA A 184 8.59 22.07 -6.62
CA ALA A 184 8.96 23.48 -6.50
C ALA A 184 9.76 23.81 -5.22
N GLN A 185 9.82 22.90 -4.24
CA GLN A 185 10.37 23.20 -2.90
C GLN A 185 11.90 23.21 -2.84
N GLY A 186 12.57 22.84 -3.94
CA GLY A 186 14.02 22.66 -3.95
C GLY A 186 14.48 21.53 -3.02
N GLY A 187 15.75 21.60 -2.60
CA GLY A 187 16.40 20.61 -1.74
C GLY A 187 17.22 19.57 -2.51
N ASP A 188 18.17 18.94 -1.81
CA ASP A 188 19.03 17.87 -2.35
C ASP A 188 18.37 16.49 -2.11
N TRP A 189 17.33 16.23 -2.89
CA TRP A 189 16.59 14.96 -2.83
C TRP A 189 17.13 13.98 -3.85
N VAL A 190 17.29 12.71 -3.47
CA VAL A 190 17.67 11.65 -4.41
C VAL A 190 16.43 11.18 -5.17
N PRO A 191 16.36 11.35 -6.51
CA PRO A 191 15.21 10.89 -7.28
C PRO A 191 15.10 9.36 -7.27
N VAL A 192 13.86 8.87 -7.15
CA VAL A 192 13.52 7.45 -7.26
C VAL A 192 12.47 7.23 -8.35
N GLU A 193 12.42 6.03 -8.92
CA GLU A 193 11.39 5.67 -9.89
C GLU A 193 10.10 5.22 -9.17
N ALA A 194 9.07 6.06 -9.18
CA ALA A 194 7.81 5.80 -8.49
C ALA A 194 6.59 6.16 -9.34
N ALA A 195 5.47 5.47 -9.09
CA ALA A 195 4.18 5.88 -9.64
C ALA A 195 3.64 7.06 -8.82
N TRP A 196 3.24 8.13 -9.49
CA TRP A 196 2.82 9.38 -8.84
C TRP A 196 1.33 9.70 -9.01
N LYS A 197 0.67 9.06 -9.98
CA LYS A 197 -0.77 9.18 -10.23
C LYS A 197 -1.43 7.84 -10.50
N ALA A 198 -2.75 7.80 -10.32
CA ALA A 198 -3.57 6.67 -10.73
C ALA A 198 -3.62 6.53 -12.26
N PRO A 199 -3.67 5.31 -12.81
CA PRO A 199 -3.36 4.02 -12.21
C PRO A 199 -1.96 3.82 -11.58
N TYR A 200 -1.85 3.49 -10.29
CA TYR A 200 -0.57 3.27 -9.61
C TYR A 200 0.20 1.99 -9.98
N TRP A 201 -0.48 1.02 -10.59
CA TRP A 201 0.07 -0.26 -11.04
C TRP A 201 0.51 -0.21 -12.49
N ASP A 202 0.12 0.83 -13.23
CA ASP A 202 0.53 1.02 -14.61
C ASP A 202 1.94 1.63 -14.65
N VAL A 203 2.85 0.91 -15.29
CA VAL A 203 4.25 1.31 -15.45
C VAL A 203 4.37 2.66 -16.17
N ARG A 204 3.40 3.00 -17.03
CA ARG A 204 3.37 4.30 -17.76
C ARG A 204 3.19 5.51 -16.84
N ASN A 205 2.68 5.31 -15.63
CA ASN A 205 2.54 6.37 -14.62
C ASN A 205 3.74 6.48 -13.69
N ARG A 206 4.81 5.71 -13.95
CA ARG A 206 6.09 5.81 -13.22
C ARG A 206 7.00 6.82 -13.90
N THR A 207 7.61 7.68 -13.10
CA THR A 207 8.61 8.67 -13.55
C THR A 207 9.66 8.87 -12.46
N ARG A 208 10.63 9.75 -12.70
CA ARG A 208 11.57 10.21 -11.68
C ARG A 208 10.81 11.11 -10.70
N CYS A 209 10.75 10.68 -9.45
CA CYS A 209 10.05 11.40 -8.40
C CYS A 209 10.97 11.68 -7.22
N PHE A 210 10.68 12.77 -6.50
CA PHE A 210 11.06 12.87 -5.09
C PHE A 210 9.94 12.24 -4.26
N ALA A 211 10.31 11.41 -3.30
CA ALA A 211 9.38 10.60 -2.54
C ALA A 211 9.82 10.51 -1.07
N PRO A 212 8.89 10.30 -0.13
CA PRO A 212 9.22 10.16 1.28
C PRO A 212 10.10 8.94 1.51
N GLN A 213 10.97 9.03 2.50
CA GLN A 213 11.62 7.84 3.07
C GLN A 213 10.58 7.10 3.92
N VAL A 214 10.11 5.95 3.46
CA VAL A 214 9.07 5.12 4.12
C VAL A 214 9.59 3.80 4.63
#